data_AF-A0A453NJ67-F1
#
_entry.id   AF-A0A453NJ67-F1
#
_cell.length_a   1.000
_cell.length_b   1.000
_cell.length_c   1.000
_cell.angle_alpha   90.00
_cell.angle_beta   90.00
_cell.angle_gamma   90.00
#
_symmetry.space_group_name_H-M   'P 1'
#
loop_
_entity.id
_entity.type
_entity.pdbx_description
1 polymer ?
#
loop_
_entity_poly.entity_id
_entity_poly.type
_entity_poly.pdbx_seq_one_letter_code
_entity_poly.pdbx_strand_id
1 'polypeptide(L)'
;MKVPRVWQRGSKDMTAMPHPRHRTAKKPMWIIVLLSIVCVSLIRAYVYPPRRYSTCYFFASSVCTPFKDWLPAVTRRELTDEEVFSSVVIRDLLSMPMPVSKNPKIAFMFLTPGSLPFEKLWEKFLQGHEGRYSIYIHASREKPVHSSPLFVGREIRSEK
;
A
#
# COMPACT_ATOMS: atom_id res chain seq x y z
N MET A 1 37.67 -59.68 84.67
CA MET A 1 36.59 -59.93 83.68
C MET A 1 37.03 -59.39 82.33
N LYS A 2 37.04 -60.25 81.30
CA LYS A 2 37.37 -59.94 79.89
C LYS A 2 36.08 -60.00 79.08
N VAL A 3 35.74 -58.97 78.30
CA VAL A 3 35.09 -59.01 76.94
C VAL A 3 35.24 -57.60 76.28
N PRO A 4 34.96 -57.34 74.98
CA PRO A 4 35.96 -57.28 73.89
C PRO A 4 35.96 -55.98 73.04
N ARG A 5 36.79 -56.00 71.98
CA ARG A 5 36.94 -55.06 70.84
C ARG A 5 35.65 -54.78 70.04
N VAL A 6 35.50 -53.55 69.51
CA VAL A 6 34.92 -53.17 68.18
C VAL A 6 35.46 -51.78 67.77
N TRP A 7 36.43 -51.66 66.84
CA TRP A 7 36.33 -51.17 65.43
C TRP A 7 35.41 -49.96 65.18
N GLN A 8 35.94 -48.74 65.05
CA GLN A 8 36.41 -48.04 63.82
C GLN A 8 35.38 -47.06 63.19
N ARG A 9 35.76 -45.78 63.27
CA ARG A 9 35.81 -44.75 62.20
C ARG A 9 34.59 -44.58 61.27
N GLY A 10 33.92 -43.44 61.41
CA GLY A 10 33.02 -42.89 60.40
C GLY A 10 32.97 -41.36 60.48
N SER A 11 33.79 -40.70 59.64
CA SER A 11 33.78 -39.25 59.41
C SER A 11 32.42 -38.82 58.87
N LYS A 12 31.82 -37.77 59.43
CA LYS A 12 30.66 -37.12 58.83
C LYS A 12 31.00 -35.65 58.60
N ASP A 13 31.36 -35.39 57.36
CA ASP A 13 31.62 -34.06 56.82
C ASP A 13 30.39 -33.18 57.02
N MET A 14 30.55 -32.08 57.73
CA MET A 14 29.53 -31.07 57.91
C MET A 14 29.67 -30.09 56.74
N THR A 15 28.88 -30.31 55.69
CA THR A 15 28.83 -29.46 54.50
C THR A 15 28.37 -28.07 54.89
N ALA A 16 29.28 -27.11 54.92
CA ALA A 16 28.97 -25.70 55.05
C ALA A 16 28.19 -25.24 53.80
N MET A 17 26.92 -24.87 53.98
CA MET A 17 26.12 -24.21 52.95
C MET A 17 26.67 -22.80 52.71
N PRO A 18 26.94 -22.38 51.46
CA PRO A 18 27.33 -21.00 51.19
C PRO A 18 26.11 -20.08 51.18
N HIS A 19 26.29 -18.91 51.80
CA HIS A 19 25.39 -17.75 51.84
C HIS A 19 24.84 -17.37 50.44
N PRO A 20 23.57 -16.95 50.30
CA PRO A 20 23.00 -16.58 49.02
C PRO A 20 23.69 -15.33 48.48
N ARG A 21 24.51 -15.51 47.45
CA ARG A 21 25.09 -14.40 46.68
C ARG A 21 23.96 -13.68 45.96
N HIS A 22 23.68 -12.44 46.34
CA HIS A 22 22.83 -11.53 45.59
C HIS A 22 23.45 -11.30 44.20
N ARG A 23 23.04 -12.11 43.22
CA ARG A 23 23.37 -11.87 41.81
C ARG A 23 22.60 -10.63 41.40
N THR A 24 23.29 -9.49 41.34
CA THR A 24 22.82 -8.36 40.51
C THR A 24 22.83 -8.87 39.08
N ALA A 25 21.71 -9.44 38.64
CA ALA A 25 21.46 -9.73 37.25
C ALA A 25 21.59 -8.37 36.54
N LYS A 26 22.69 -8.18 35.81
CA LYS A 26 22.78 -7.09 34.84
C LYS A 26 21.61 -7.32 33.90
N LYS A 27 20.50 -6.60 34.13
CA LYS A 27 19.30 -6.69 33.29
C LYS A 27 19.78 -6.57 31.85
N PRO A 28 19.30 -7.41 30.94
CA PRO A 28 19.79 -7.44 29.57
C PRO A 28 19.29 -6.19 28.85
N MET A 29 19.92 -5.04 29.13
CA MET A 29 19.62 -3.73 28.56
C MET A 29 19.64 -3.79 27.03
N TRP A 30 20.49 -4.66 26.48
CA TRP A 30 20.55 -4.97 25.06
C TRP A 30 19.23 -5.44 24.47
N ILE A 31 18.41 -6.19 25.20
CA ILE A 31 17.09 -6.65 24.72
C ILE A 31 16.13 -5.45 24.59
N ILE A 32 16.17 -4.53 25.55
CA ILE A 32 15.34 -3.31 25.50
C ILE A 32 15.78 -2.42 24.33
N VAL A 33 17.08 -2.28 24.12
CA VAL A 33 17.62 -1.54 22.98
C VAL A 33 17.22 -2.19 21.66
N LEU A 34 17.35 -3.51 21.53
CA LEU A 34 16.94 -4.24 20.32
C LEU A 34 15.45 -4.08 20.03
N LEU A 35 14.61 -4.21 21.06
CA LEU A 35 13.17 -4.00 20.94
C LEU A 35 12.85 -2.56 20.50
N SER A 36 13.55 -1.56 21.07
CA SER A 36 13.38 -0.15 20.69
C SER A 36 13.74 0.12 19.22
N ILE A 37 14.83 -0.48 18.72
CA ILE A 37 15.27 -0.35 17.32
C ILE A 37 14.22 -0.97 16.38
N VAL A 38 13.67 -2.14 16.72
CA VAL A 38 12.63 -2.80 15.93
C VAL A 38 11.35 -1.93 15.89
N CYS A 39 10.89 -1.44 17.04
CA CYS A 39 9.72 -0.56 17.12
C CYS A 39 9.90 0.73 16.29
N VAL A 40 11.04 1.40 16.40
CA VAL A 40 11.33 2.62 15.63
C VAL A 40 11.37 2.34 14.13
N SER A 41 11.92 1.19 13.73
CA SER A 41 11.97 0.77 12.31
C SER A 41 10.57 0.52 11.75
N LEU A 42 9.70 -0.15 12.51
CA LEU A 42 8.30 -0.38 12.13
C LEU A 42 7.51 0.92 12.03
N ILE A 43 7.68 1.84 12.98
CA ILE A 43 7.06 3.17 12.96
C ILE A 43 7.54 3.95 11.73
N ARG A 44 8.84 3.91 11.42
CA ARG A 44 9.38 4.59 10.23
C ARG A 44 8.79 4.04 8.94
N ALA A 45 8.67 2.71 8.81
CA ALA A 45 8.05 2.07 7.65
C ALA A 45 6.54 2.40 7.53
N TYR A 46 5.85 2.57 8.65
CA TYR A 46 4.43 2.93 8.69
C TYR A 46 4.19 4.41 8.36
N VAL A 47 4.99 5.32 8.92
CA VAL A 47 4.85 6.78 8.77
C VAL A 47 5.40 7.27 7.42
N TYR A 48 6.47 6.64 6.92
CA TYR A 48 7.04 6.90 5.61
C TYR A 48 6.85 5.69 4.70
N PRO A 49 5.60 5.40 4.25
CA PRO A 49 5.39 4.34 3.29
C PRO A 49 6.22 4.67 2.03
N PRO A 50 7.10 3.76 1.59
CA PRO A 50 8.02 4.05 0.50
C PRO A 50 7.22 4.24 -0.79
N ARG A 51 7.04 5.51 -1.19
CA ARG A 51 6.15 5.93 -2.28
C ARG A 51 6.59 5.53 -3.70
N ARG A 52 7.64 4.73 -3.86
CA ARG A 52 8.03 4.10 -5.14
C ARG A 52 8.91 2.87 -4.89
N TYR A 53 8.30 1.70 -4.69
CA TYR A 53 9.01 0.44 -4.90
C TYR A 53 8.15 -0.45 -5.79
N SER A 54 8.63 -0.62 -7.02
CA SER A 54 8.24 -1.74 -7.88
C SER A 54 8.38 -3.02 -7.08
N THR A 55 7.33 -3.83 -7.11
CA THR A 55 7.16 -5.16 -6.50
C THR A 55 8.22 -6.16 -6.94
N CYS A 56 9.45 -5.98 -6.46
CA CYS A 56 10.49 -6.97 -6.54
C CYS A 56 11.29 -6.91 -5.23
N TYR A 57 11.65 -8.07 -4.71
CA TYR A 57 12.43 -8.33 -3.50
C TYR A 57 11.63 -8.50 -2.20
N PHE A 58 11.21 -9.74 -1.96
CA PHE A 58 11.45 -10.39 -0.65
C PHE A 58 11.79 -11.89 -0.76
N PHE A 59 11.69 -12.48 -1.95
CA PHE A 59 12.37 -13.73 -2.29
C PHE A 59 13.09 -13.55 -3.62
N ALA A 60 14.37 -13.91 -3.66
CA ALA A 60 15.18 -13.99 -4.87
C ALA A 60 14.67 -15.15 -5.75
N SER A 61 13.51 -14.97 -6.39
CA SER A 61 13.13 -15.80 -7.53
C SER A 61 13.55 -15.07 -8.81
N SER A 62 14.02 -15.85 -9.77
CA SER A 62 14.41 -15.47 -11.14
C SER A 62 13.29 -14.82 -11.99
N VAL A 63 12.27 -14.23 -11.35
CA VAL A 63 10.99 -13.81 -11.95
C VAL A 63 10.89 -12.28 -12.09
N CYS A 64 11.91 -11.51 -11.69
CA CYS A 64 11.94 -10.05 -11.93
C CYS A 64 12.71 -9.62 -13.18
N THR A 65 13.31 -10.55 -13.93
CA THR A 65 13.93 -10.29 -15.24
C THR A 65 13.06 -10.54 -16.48
N PRO A 66 11.91 -11.27 -16.48
CA PRO A 66 11.22 -11.61 -17.73
C PRO A 66 10.75 -10.38 -18.51
N PHE A 67 10.42 -9.28 -17.81
CA PHE A 67 9.91 -8.08 -18.46
C PHE A 67 11.02 -7.20 -19.06
N LYS A 68 12.26 -7.28 -18.55
CA LYS A 68 13.39 -6.55 -19.13
C LYS A 68 13.87 -7.20 -20.43
N ASP A 69 13.77 -8.53 -20.52
CA ASP A 69 14.14 -9.28 -21.73
C ASP A 69 13.08 -9.17 -22.83
N TRP A 70 11.83 -8.86 -22.46
CA TRP A 70 10.72 -8.62 -23.40
C TRP A 70 10.72 -7.22 -24.02
N LEU A 71 11.38 -6.25 -23.36
CA LEU A 71 11.54 -4.93 -23.94
C LEU A 71 12.62 -5.04 -25.02
N PRO A 72 12.32 -4.70 -26.29
CA PRO A 72 13.36 -4.64 -27.30
C PRO A 72 14.47 -3.76 -26.77
N ALA A 73 15.71 -4.24 -26.86
CA ALA A 73 16.87 -3.44 -26.48
C ALA A 73 16.73 -2.10 -27.21
N VAL A 74 16.52 -1.02 -26.45
CA VAL A 74 16.42 0.32 -27.01
C VAL A 74 17.82 0.65 -27.52
N THR A 75 18.11 0.24 -28.75
CA THR A 75 19.26 0.73 -29.49
C THR A 75 19.10 2.22 -29.51
N ARG A 76 20.07 2.94 -28.94
CA ARG A 76 20.16 4.40 -29.05
C ARG A 76 20.45 4.71 -30.52
N ARG A 77 19.43 4.65 -31.37
CA ARG A 77 19.46 5.26 -32.69
C ARG A 77 19.51 6.77 -32.48
N GLU A 78 20.24 7.46 -33.34
CA GLU A 78 20.15 8.92 -33.39
C GLU A 78 18.71 9.28 -33.76
N LEU A 79 18.10 10.15 -32.95
CA LEU A 79 16.77 10.70 -33.21
C LEU A 79 16.90 11.76 -34.30
N THR A 80 15.97 11.79 -35.24
CA THR A 80 15.92 12.90 -36.20
C THR A 80 15.52 14.19 -35.49
N ASP A 81 15.89 15.35 -36.04
CA ASP A 81 15.56 16.65 -35.44
C ASP A 81 14.04 16.82 -35.20
N GLU A 82 13.20 16.23 -36.05
CA GLU A 82 11.73 16.21 -35.89
C GLU A 82 11.27 15.36 -34.69
N GLU A 83 11.91 14.22 -34.46
CA GLU A 83 11.64 13.38 -33.29
C GLU A 83 12.11 14.07 -32.01
N VAL A 84 13.25 14.76 -32.06
CA VAL A 84 13.73 15.59 -30.95
C VAL A 84 12.73 16.72 -30.66
N PHE A 85 12.30 17.45 -31.69
CA PHE A 85 11.34 18.54 -31.55
C PHE A 85 10.02 18.06 -30.93
N SER A 86 9.44 16.98 -31.46
CA SER A 86 8.21 16.41 -30.92
C SER A 86 8.36 15.94 -29.46
N SER A 87 9.51 15.36 -29.09
CA SER A 87 9.78 14.95 -27.71
C SER A 87 9.86 16.15 -26.75
N VAL A 88 10.45 17.26 -27.19
CA VAL A 88 10.56 18.49 -26.41
C VAL A 88 9.19 19.13 -26.24
N VAL A 89 8.40 19.24 -27.31
CA VAL A 89 7.04 19.79 -27.27
C VAL A 89 6.15 18.95 -26.35
N ILE A 90 6.15 17.63 -26.48
CA ILE A 90 5.37 16.75 -25.61
C ILE A 90 5.81 16.92 -24.15
N ARG A 91 7.12 16.97 -23.89
CA ARG A 91 7.65 17.16 -22.53
C ARG A 91 7.21 18.51 -21.95
N ASP A 92 7.26 19.56 -22.75
CA ASP A 92 6.87 20.91 -22.34
C ASP A 92 5.38 20.97 -22.01
N LEU A 93 4.53 20.45 -22.90
CA LEU A 93 3.08 20.30 -22.68
C LEU A 93 2.75 19.51 -21.41
N LEU A 94 3.46 18.41 -21.16
CA LEU A 94 3.27 17.60 -19.95
C LEU A 94 3.81 18.26 -18.68
N SER A 95 4.79 19.16 -18.82
CA SER A 95 5.39 19.92 -17.71
C SER A 95 4.61 21.19 -17.37
N MET A 96 3.78 21.66 -18.29
CA MET A 96 2.95 22.83 -18.10
C MET A 96 1.98 22.58 -16.93
N PRO A 97 1.92 23.49 -15.94
CA PRO A 97 1.03 23.30 -14.80
C PRO A 97 -0.41 23.32 -15.29
N MET A 98 -1.10 22.18 -15.16
CA MET A 98 -2.52 22.12 -15.48
C MET A 98 -3.27 23.12 -14.57
N PRO A 99 -4.12 23.99 -15.12
CA PRO A 99 -4.88 24.93 -14.32
C PRO A 99 -5.80 24.14 -13.39
N VAL A 100 -5.43 24.08 -12.12
CA VAL A 100 -6.26 23.45 -11.08
C VAL A 100 -7.44 24.37 -10.84
N SER A 101 -8.62 23.95 -11.31
CA SER A 101 -9.87 24.62 -11.00
C SER A 101 -10.02 24.74 -9.48
N LYS A 102 -10.37 25.94 -8.99
CA LYS A 102 -10.71 26.18 -7.57
C LYS A 102 -11.88 25.30 -7.11
N ASN A 103 -12.73 24.85 -8.03
CA ASN A 103 -13.85 23.95 -7.79
C ASN A 103 -13.70 22.70 -8.69
N PRO A 104 -13.05 21.63 -8.21
CA PRO A 104 -12.94 20.40 -8.99
C PRO A 104 -14.34 19.80 -9.22
N LYS A 105 -14.65 19.49 -10.47
CA LYS A 105 -15.94 18.93 -10.89
C LYS A 105 -15.72 17.55 -11.49
N ILE A 106 -16.49 16.56 -11.02
CA ILE A 106 -16.38 15.17 -11.47
C ILE A 106 -17.44 14.89 -12.56
N ALA A 107 -17.02 14.30 -13.67
CA ALA A 107 -17.93 13.84 -14.71
C ALA A 107 -18.27 12.36 -14.51
N PHE A 108 -19.54 12.05 -14.23
CA PHE A 108 -20.06 10.70 -14.21
C PHE A 108 -20.63 10.36 -15.58
N MET A 109 -20.13 9.27 -16.18
CA MET A 109 -20.62 8.75 -17.45
C MET A 109 -21.20 7.36 -17.23
N PHE A 110 -22.52 7.23 -17.37
CA PHE A 110 -23.23 5.97 -17.22
C PHE A 110 -23.46 5.34 -18.59
N LEU A 111 -22.82 4.19 -18.82
CA LEU A 111 -23.03 3.38 -20.02
C LEU A 111 -24.03 2.28 -19.68
N THR A 112 -25.21 2.36 -20.25
CA THR A 112 -26.33 1.47 -19.93
C THR A 112 -27.00 0.95 -21.20
N PRO A 113 -27.66 -0.21 -21.16
CA PRO A 113 -28.46 -0.66 -22.30
C PRO A 113 -29.80 0.09 -22.44
N GLY A 114 -30.34 0.62 -21.34
CA GLY A 114 -31.64 1.32 -21.28
C GLY A 114 -31.69 2.24 -20.05
N SER A 115 -32.75 2.17 -19.24
CA SER A 115 -32.87 2.96 -17.99
C SER A 115 -31.72 2.71 -17.00
N LEU A 116 -31.36 3.75 -16.25
CA LEU A 116 -30.25 3.71 -15.31
C LEU A 116 -30.55 2.75 -14.14
N PRO A 117 -29.78 1.65 -13.96
CA PRO A 117 -29.99 0.76 -12.83
C PRO A 117 -29.66 1.49 -11.52
N PHE A 118 -30.45 1.21 -10.48
CA PHE A 118 -30.29 1.81 -9.16
C PHE A 118 -30.39 3.34 -9.14
N GLU A 119 -31.17 3.94 -10.04
CA GLU A 119 -31.30 5.40 -10.16
C GLU A 119 -31.56 6.11 -8.81
N LYS A 120 -32.44 5.56 -7.97
CA LYS A 120 -32.73 6.11 -6.63
C LYS A 120 -31.53 6.05 -5.68
N LEU A 121 -30.67 5.05 -5.80
CA LEU A 121 -29.45 4.95 -4.99
C LEU A 121 -28.44 6.00 -5.44
N TRP A 122 -28.28 6.18 -6.76
CA TRP A 122 -27.42 7.21 -7.32
C TRP A 122 -27.90 8.62 -6.95
N GLU A 123 -29.21 8.86 -6.96
CA GLU A 123 -29.79 10.11 -6.45
C GLU A 123 -29.39 10.37 -5.00
N LYS A 124 -29.51 9.37 -4.11
CA LYS A 124 -29.09 9.51 -2.71
C LYS A 124 -27.59 9.72 -2.55
N PHE A 125 -26.77 9.07 -3.40
CA PHE A 125 -25.32 9.25 -3.40
C PHE A 125 -24.91 10.67 -3.84
N LEU A 126 -25.63 11.26 -4.79
CA LEU A 126 -25.31 12.57 -5.35
C LEU A 126 -25.96 13.74 -4.60
N GLN A 127 -26.96 13.46 -3.77
CA GLN A 127 -27.66 14.46 -2.95
C GLN A 127 -26.67 15.23 -2.05
N GLY A 128 -26.74 16.58 -2.06
CA GLY A 128 -25.85 17.43 -1.28
C GLY A 128 -24.49 17.71 -1.92
N HIS A 129 -24.25 17.21 -3.14
CA HIS A 129 -23.04 17.46 -3.93
C HIS A 129 -23.32 18.32 -5.17
N GLU A 130 -24.42 19.09 -5.17
CA GLU A 130 -24.84 19.91 -6.30
C GLU A 130 -23.71 20.87 -6.73
N GLY A 131 -23.47 20.98 -8.04
CA GLY A 131 -22.41 21.81 -8.61
C GLY A 131 -21.01 21.18 -8.63
N ARG A 132 -20.78 20.09 -7.89
CA ARG A 132 -19.49 19.37 -7.88
C ARG A 132 -19.42 18.19 -8.86
N TYR A 133 -20.51 17.94 -9.59
CA TYR A 133 -20.55 16.89 -10.59
C TYR A 133 -21.32 17.27 -11.85
N SER A 134 -21.07 16.54 -12.92
CA SER A 134 -21.89 16.50 -14.14
C SER A 134 -22.22 15.06 -14.47
N ILE A 135 -23.45 14.81 -14.90
CA ILE A 135 -23.94 13.47 -15.26
C ILE A 135 -24.17 13.41 -16.76
N TYR A 136 -23.68 12.34 -17.36
CA TYR A 136 -23.89 11.97 -18.75
C TYR A 136 -24.35 10.52 -18.82
N ILE A 137 -25.42 10.26 -19.56
CA ILE A 137 -26.02 8.93 -19.66
C ILE A 137 -26.03 8.54 -21.12
N HIS A 138 -25.39 7.43 -21.46
CA HIS A 138 -25.47 6.84 -22.78
C HIS A 138 -26.24 5.52 -22.68
N ALA A 139 -27.37 5.44 -23.38
CA ALA A 139 -28.19 4.26 -23.48
C ALA A 139 -28.06 3.64 -24.88
N SER A 140 -27.62 2.39 -24.98
CA SER A 140 -27.26 1.78 -26.27
C SER A 140 -28.43 1.13 -27.02
N ARG A 141 -29.46 0.65 -26.32
CA ARG A 141 -30.57 -0.10 -26.93
C ARG A 141 -31.90 0.65 -26.86
N GLU A 142 -32.24 1.14 -25.68
CA GLU A 142 -33.55 1.74 -25.39
C GLU A 142 -33.41 3.18 -24.92
N LYS A 143 -34.43 4.01 -25.17
CA LYS A 143 -34.49 5.34 -24.59
C LYS A 143 -34.81 5.21 -23.10
N PRO A 144 -33.93 5.69 -22.20
CA PRO A 144 -34.13 5.52 -20.77
C PRO A 144 -35.30 6.36 -20.30
N VAL A 145 -36.02 5.85 -19.29
CA VAL A 145 -37.06 6.58 -18.58
C VAL A 145 -36.55 6.84 -17.18
N HIS A 146 -36.38 8.12 -16.85
CA HIS A 146 -35.86 8.55 -15.56
C HIS A 146 -37.01 8.77 -14.57
N SER A 147 -36.83 8.24 -13.35
CA SER A 147 -37.74 8.42 -12.22
C SER A 147 -37.39 9.65 -11.38
N SER A 148 -36.10 10.00 -11.31
CA SER A 148 -35.58 11.14 -10.57
C SER A 148 -35.28 12.31 -11.52
N PRO A 149 -35.61 13.55 -11.11
CA PRO A 149 -35.35 14.74 -11.91
C PRO A 149 -33.85 15.01 -12.16
N LEU A 150 -32.95 14.43 -11.35
CA LEU A 150 -31.50 14.61 -11.51
C LEU A 150 -30.96 14.08 -12.84
N PHE A 151 -31.58 13.01 -13.37
CA PHE A 151 -31.11 12.30 -14.55
C PHE A 151 -31.84 12.73 -15.83
N VAL A 152 -32.95 13.47 -15.71
CA VAL A 152 -33.72 13.96 -16.85
C VAL A 152 -32.87 14.90 -17.72
N GLY A 153 -32.87 14.65 -19.04
CA GLY A 153 -32.15 15.49 -20.00
C GLY A 153 -30.63 15.32 -19.96
N ARG A 154 -30.11 14.27 -19.32
CA ARG A 154 -28.68 13.94 -19.24
C ARG A 154 -28.24 12.90 -20.27
N GLU A 155 -29.14 12.52 -21.17
CA GLU A 155 -28.92 11.51 -22.21
C GLU A 155 -28.05 12.04 -23.36
N ILE A 156 -27.02 11.28 -23.72
CA ILE A 156 -26.19 11.47 -24.92
C ILE A 156 -26.51 10.35 -25.91
N ARG A 157 -26.98 10.73 -27.09
CA ARG A 157 -27.21 9.79 -28.20
C ARG A 157 -25.91 9.56 -28.96
N SER A 158 -25.68 8.32 -29.39
CA SER A 158 -24.67 8.07 -30.41
C SER A 158 -25.15 8.68 -31.73
N GLU A 159 -24.25 9.31 -32.47
CA GLU A 159 -24.47 9.52 -33.90
C GLU A 159 -24.56 8.16 -34.59
N LYS A 160 -25.37 8.10 -35.65
CA LYS A 160 -25.71 6.87 -36.38
C LYS A 160 -24.89 6.77 -37.64
#